data_AF-A0A7S2WE85-F1
#
_entry.id   AF-A0A7S2WE85-F1
#
_cell.length_a   1.000
_cell.length_b   1.000
_cell.length_c   1.000
_cell.angle_alpha   90.00
_cell.angle_beta   90.00
_cell.angle_gamma   90.00
#
_symmetry.space_group_name_H-M   'P 1'
#
loop_
_entity.id
_entity.type
_entity.pdbx_description
1 polymer ?
#
loop_
_entity_poly.entity_id
_entity_poly.type
_entity_poly.pdbx_seq_one_letter_code
_entity_poly.pdbx_strand_id
1 'polypeptide(L)'
;FTFSQNMAAPANAVEAVLAKSEELDPEQHPPVRGVDFNDGVTLEGIMAGLATSGFQATELGRAIEEINRMRAWRLSDEPIKENEDEELKDMEKRAQVKCRIFLCYTS
;
A
#
# COMPACT_ATOMS: atom_id res chain seq x y z
N PHE A 1 -28.56 -0.09 -55.79
CA PHE A 1 -28.61 -1.10 -54.71
C PHE A 1 -28.03 -0.47 -53.45
N THR A 2 -28.82 -0.45 -52.40
CA THR A 2 -28.68 0.34 -51.16
C THR A 2 -27.51 -0.12 -50.29
N PHE A 3 -26.63 0.81 -49.90
CA PHE A 3 -25.80 0.66 -48.71
C PHE A 3 -26.69 0.92 -47.49
N SER A 4 -27.07 -0.14 -46.78
CA SER A 4 -27.62 -0.03 -45.43
C SER A 4 -26.67 -0.76 -44.49
N GLN A 5 -25.57 -0.09 -44.14
CA GLN A 5 -24.77 -0.49 -43.00
C GLN A 5 -25.53 -0.13 -41.73
N ASN A 6 -26.18 -1.12 -41.12
CA ASN A 6 -26.33 -1.09 -39.67
C ASN A 6 -25.06 -1.71 -39.09
N MET A 7 -24.00 -0.91 -38.91
CA MET A 7 -22.81 -1.29 -38.16
C MET A 7 -23.13 -1.31 -36.67
N ALA A 8 -23.98 -2.24 -36.24
CA ALA A 8 -24.05 -2.58 -34.83
C ALA A 8 -22.72 -3.25 -34.44
N ALA A 9 -22.11 -2.78 -33.36
CA ALA A 9 -20.91 -3.43 -32.82
C ALA A 9 -21.24 -4.91 -32.50
N PRO A 10 -20.30 -5.85 -32.73
CA PRO A 10 -20.52 -7.26 -32.40
C PRO A 10 -20.95 -7.42 -30.94
N ALA A 11 -22.05 -8.15 -30.70
CA ALA A 11 -22.65 -8.27 -29.36
C ALA A 11 -21.64 -8.77 -28.30
N ASN A 12 -20.76 -9.69 -28.68
CA ASN A 12 -19.70 -10.20 -27.81
C ASN A 12 -18.65 -9.13 -27.46
N ALA A 13 -18.36 -8.19 -28.36
CA ALA A 13 -17.44 -7.09 -28.08
C ALA A 13 -18.09 -6.08 -27.12
N VAL A 14 -19.40 -5.83 -27.27
CA VAL A 14 -20.17 -4.97 -26.36
C VAL A 14 -20.19 -5.57 -24.95
N GLU A 15 -20.51 -6.86 -24.84
CA GLU A 15 -20.55 -7.57 -23.56
C GLU A 15 -19.18 -7.63 -22.87
N ALA A 16 -18.10 -7.91 -23.63
CA ALA A 16 -16.76 -8.01 -23.07
C ALA A 16 -16.19 -6.66 -22.59
N VAL A 17 -16.52 -5.56 -23.26
CA VAL A 17 -15.97 -4.22 -22.94
C VAL A 17 -16.82 -3.46 -21.93
N LEU A 18 -18.15 -3.64 -21.96
CA LEU A 18 -19.09 -2.90 -21.11
C LEU A 18 -19.54 -3.71 -19.89
N ALA A 19 -18.74 -4.68 -19.46
CA ALA A 19 -18.97 -5.41 -18.23
C ALA A 19 -19.02 -4.44 -17.03
N LYS A 20 -20.00 -4.62 -16.16
CA LYS A 20 -20.17 -3.78 -14.97
C LYS A 20 -19.08 -4.11 -13.96
N SER A 21 -18.38 -3.09 -13.45
CA SER A 21 -17.42 -3.23 -12.36
C SER A 21 -18.11 -3.28 -11.00
N GLU A 22 -17.45 -3.92 -10.03
CA GLU A 22 -17.82 -3.87 -8.62
C GLU A 22 -17.31 -2.59 -7.96
N GLU A 23 -17.93 -2.21 -6.85
CA GLU A 23 -17.47 -1.09 -6.04
C GLU A 23 -16.27 -1.51 -5.17
N LEU A 24 -15.25 -0.66 -5.10
CA LEU A 24 -14.06 -0.87 -4.28
C LEU A 24 -14.09 0.07 -3.07
N ASP A 25 -13.64 -0.43 -1.93
CA ASP A 25 -13.43 0.37 -0.72
C ASP A 25 -12.29 1.37 -0.94
N PRO A 26 -12.53 2.70 -0.90
CA PRO A 26 -11.50 3.71 -1.11
C PRO A 26 -10.41 3.73 -0.04
N GLU A 27 -10.68 3.22 1.17
CA GLU A 27 -9.67 3.15 2.24
C GLU A 27 -8.63 2.06 1.97
N GLN A 28 -9.07 0.93 1.42
CA GLN A 28 -8.20 -0.19 1.04
C GLN A 28 -7.57 0.02 -0.34
N HIS A 29 -8.23 0.78 -1.21
CA HIS A 29 -7.83 1.03 -2.59
C HIS A 29 -7.77 2.54 -2.87
N PRO A 30 -6.75 3.24 -2.33
CA PRO A 30 -6.62 4.68 -2.54
C PRO A 30 -6.45 4.99 -4.04
N PRO A 31 -7.04 6.09 -4.53
CA PRO A 31 -6.94 6.47 -5.94
C PRO A 31 -5.49 6.79 -6.31
N VAL A 32 -5.12 6.47 -7.54
CA VAL A 32 -3.82 6.85 -8.09
C VAL A 32 -3.75 8.36 -8.21
N ARG A 33 -2.82 8.97 -7.48
CA ARG A 33 -2.58 10.41 -7.48
C ARG A 33 -1.10 10.68 -7.26
N GLY A 34 -0.49 11.42 -8.18
CA GLY A 34 0.86 11.93 -8.04
C GLY A 34 0.94 13.21 -7.22
N VAL A 35 2.15 13.68 -7.02
CA VAL A 35 2.44 14.94 -6.32
C VAL A 35 1.93 16.12 -7.17
N ASP A 36 1.19 17.03 -6.55
CA ASP A 36 0.79 18.29 -7.20
C ASP A 36 1.83 19.37 -6.89
N PHE A 37 2.63 19.75 -7.88
CA PHE A 37 3.67 20.77 -7.69
C PHE A 37 3.12 22.19 -7.54
N ASN A 38 1.82 22.42 -7.78
CA ASN A 38 1.18 23.70 -7.48
C ASN A 38 1.01 23.91 -5.96
N ASP A 39 0.96 22.82 -5.17
CA ASP A 39 0.89 22.86 -3.70
C ASP A 39 2.25 23.11 -3.04
N GLY A 40 3.30 23.27 -3.86
CA GLY A 40 4.68 23.48 -3.43
C GLY A 40 5.58 22.29 -3.78
N VAL A 41 6.88 22.57 -3.89
CA VAL A 41 7.88 21.55 -4.23
C VAL A 41 8.69 21.23 -2.98
N THR A 42 8.21 20.27 -2.20
CA THR A 42 8.88 19.77 -0.99
C THR A 42 9.30 18.32 -1.16
N LEU A 43 10.42 17.93 -0.56
CA LEU A 43 10.89 16.55 -0.60
C LEU A 43 9.91 15.63 0.13
N GLU A 44 9.36 16.09 1.25
CA GLU A 44 8.37 15.37 2.04
C GLU A 44 7.11 15.10 1.22
N GLY A 45 6.62 16.10 0.48
CA GLY A 45 5.47 15.94 -0.42
C GLY A 45 5.76 14.97 -1.56
N ILE A 46 6.96 15.05 -2.14
CA ILE A 46 7.40 14.12 -3.19
C ILE A 46 7.43 12.68 -2.67
N MET A 47 8.06 12.46 -1.53
CA MET A 47 8.19 11.13 -0.93
C MET A 47 6.83 10.56 -0.50
N ALA A 48 5.95 11.39 0.07
CA ALA A 48 4.59 10.99 0.44
C ALA A 48 3.75 10.58 -0.77
N GLY A 49 3.86 11.31 -1.89
CA GLY A 49 3.13 11.02 -3.13
C GLY A 49 3.51 9.71 -3.80
N LEU A 50 4.66 9.10 -3.44
CA LEU A 50 5.07 7.81 -4.00
C LEU A 50 4.08 6.69 -3.68
N ALA A 51 3.48 6.70 -2.49
CA ALA A 51 2.53 5.66 -2.06
C ALA A 51 1.34 5.50 -3.03
N THR A 52 0.89 6.59 -3.65
CA THR A 52 -0.27 6.63 -4.56
C THR A 52 0.11 6.84 -6.03
N SER A 53 1.40 6.81 -6.39
CA SER A 53 1.85 7.07 -7.76
C SER A 53 1.79 5.86 -8.70
N GLY A 54 1.75 4.64 -8.16
CA GLY A 54 1.71 3.39 -8.92
C GLY A 54 3.10 2.79 -9.21
N PHE A 55 3.11 1.56 -9.73
CA PHE A 55 4.33 0.82 -10.09
C PHE A 55 5.37 0.77 -8.95
N GLN A 56 6.66 0.96 -9.29
CA GLN A 56 7.76 0.95 -8.32
C GLN A 56 7.72 2.13 -7.33
N ALA A 57 7.03 3.22 -7.65
CA ALA A 57 6.86 4.33 -6.73
C ALA A 57 6.02 3.89 -5.51
N THR A 58 4.90 3.21 -5.74
CA THR A 58 4.08 2.65 -4.65
C THR A 58 4.85 1.64 -3.83
N GLU A 59 5.66 0.76 -4.46
CA GLU A 59 6.49 -0.19 -3.72
C GLU A 59 7.56 0.51 -2.85
N LEU A 60 8.16 1.59 -3.33
CA LEU A 60 9.08 2.40 -2.52
C LEU A 60 8.36 3.06 -1.34
N GLY A 61 7.16 3.61 -1.55
CA GLY A 61 6.32 4.14 -0.47
C GLY A 61 6.02 3.09 0.61
N ARG A 62 5.61 1.89 0.21
CA ARG A 62 5.37 0.75 1.12
C ARG A 62 6.63 0.31 1.87
N ALA A 63 7.79 0.31 1.20
CA ALA A 63 9.06 -0.02 1.84
C ALA A 63 9.43 1.00 2.93
N ILE A 64 9.19 2.30 2.68
CA ILE A 64 9.39 3.36 3.69
C ILE A 64 8.47 3.13 4.89
N GLU A 65 7.19 2.83 4.66
CA GLU A 65 6.24 2.52 5.73
C GLU A 65 6.66 1.30 6.55
N GLU A 66 7.10 0.22 5.89
CA GLU A 66 7.55 -0.99 6.58
C GLU A 66 8.80 -0.73 7.43
N ILE A 67 9.78 0.01 6.92
CA ILE A 67 10.97 0.41 7.71
C ILE A 67 10.55 1.23 8.94
N ASN A 68 9.57 2.13 8.79
CA ASN A 68 9.03 2.88 9.92
C ASN A 68 8.29 1.99 10.92
N ARG A 69 7.52 0.98 10.46
CA ARG A 69 6.92 -0.04 11.32
C ARG A 69 7.98 -0.81 12.10
N MET A 70 9.04 -1.29 11.45
CA MET A 70 10.15 -1.98 12.12
C MET A 70 10.79 -1.11 13.22
N ARG A 71 10.99 0.20 12.95
CA ARG A 71 11.57 1.14 13.93
C ARG A 71 10.63 1.41 15.11
N ALA A 72 9.34 1.50 14.86
CA ALA A 72 8.33 1.81 15.86
C ALA A 72 8.00 0.59 16.74
N TRP A 73 7.98 -0.61 16.16
CA TRP A 73 7.51 -1.84 16.81
C TRP A 73 8.21 -2.13 18.14
N ARG A 74 7.42 -2.54 19.11
CA ARG A 74 7.84 -3.10 20.40
C ARG A 74 7.09 -4.40 20.67
N LEU A 75 7.67 -5.28 21.47
CA LEU A 75 6.98 -6.50 21.91
C LEU A 75 5.72 -6.18 22.74
N SER A 76 5.69 -5.01 23.40
CA SER A 76 4.51 -4.52 24.12
C SER A 76 3.29 -4.25 23.23
N ASP A 77 3.48 -4.11 21.92
CA ASP A 77 2.39 -3.89 20.95
C ASP A 77 1.67 -5.22 20.62
N GLU A 78 2.32 -6.35 20.92
CA GLU A 78 1.79 -7.70 20.69
C GLU A 78 1.09 -8.25 21.94
N PRO A 79 -0.02 -9.00 21.77
CA PRO A 79 -0.69 -9.66 22.89
C PRO A 79 0.24 -10.65 23.59
N ILE A 80 0.16 -10.70 24.92
CA ILE A 80 0.91 -11.66 25.75
C ILE A 80 0.38 -13.07 25.47
N LYS A 81 1.29 -14.01 25.19
CA LYS A 81 0.93 -15.41 24.94
C LYS A 81 0.92 -16.19 26.24
N GLU A 82 0.08 -17.23 26.32
CA GLU A 82 -0.06 -18.04 27.56
C GLU A 82 1.25 -18.77 27.94
N ASN A 83 2.05 -19.15 26.95
CA ASN A 83 3.30 -19.90 27.11
C ASN A 83 4.55 -19.00 27.10
N GLU A 84 4.37 -17.69 27.30
CA GLU A 84 5.47 -16.73 27.29
C GLU A 84 6.23 -16.72 28.62
N ASP A 85 7.54 -16.47 28.57
CA ASP A 85 8.40 -16.42 29.75
C ASP A 85 7.87 -15.42 30.78
N GLU A 86 7.91 -15.75 32.07
CA GLU A 86 7.38 -14.89 33.15
C GLU A 86 7.98 -13.47 33.11
N GLU A 87 9.26 -13.34 32.72
CA GLU A 87 9.89 -12.03 32.59
C GLU A 87 9.30 -11.19 31.46
N LEU A 88 8.79 -11.81 30.41
CA LEU A 88 8.15 -11.14 29.27
C LEU A 88 6.66 -10.88 29.49
N LYS A 89 6.08 -11.29 30.62
CA LYS A 89 4.73 -10.87 31.02
C LYS A 89 4.71 -9.46 31.62
N ASP A 90 5.87 -8.95 32.03
CA ASP A 90 6.03 -7.57 32.51
C ASP A 90 6.03 -6.57 31.35
N MET A 91 5.05 -5.67 31.33
CA MET A 91 4.87 -4.68 30.28
C MET A 91 6.05 -3.70 30.15
N GLU A 92 6.73 -3.35 31.24
CA GLU A 92 7.87 -2.44 31.18
C GLU A 92 9.04 -3.08 30.45
N LYS A 93 9.29 -4.37 30.71
CA LYS A 93 10.31 -5.15 30.01
C LYS A 93 9.95 -5.36 28.54
N ARG A 94 8.68 -5.68 28.22
CA ARG A 94 8.22 -5.83 26.83
C ARG A 94 8.42 -4.56 26.01
N ALA A 95 8.17 -3.39 26.59
CA ALA A 95 8.34 -2.10 25.91
C ALA A 95 9.81 -1.81 25.56
N GLN A 96 10.76 -2.47 26.23
CA GLN A 96 12.19 -2.36 25.93
C GLN A 96 12.64 -3.33 24.81
N VAL A 97 11.85 -4.37 24.52
CA VAL A 97 12.14 -5.31 23.43
C VAL A 97 11.74 -4.68 22.09
N LYS A 98 12.73 -4.44 21.24
CA LYS A 98 12.58 -3.77 19.93
C LYS A 98 12.76 -4.76 18.78
N CYS A 99 12.32 -4.37 17.58
CA CYS A 99 12.59 -5.12 16.36
C CYS A 99 14.11 -5.22 16.13
N ARG A 100 14.58 -6.42 15.77
CA ARG A 100 15.97 -6.65 15.37
C ARG A 100 16.08 -6.60 13.85
N ILE A 101 16.72 -5.54 13.35
CA ILE A 101 16.86 -5.26 11.92
C ILE A 101 18.15 -5.89 11.39
N PHE A 102 18.03 -6.74 10.37
CA PHE A 102 19.16 -7.31 9.64
C PHE A 102 19.32 -6.56 8.31
N LEU A 103 20.47 -5.93 8.11
CA LEU A 103 20.78 -5.19 6.88
C LEU A 103 21.81 -5.97 6.05
N CYS A 104 21.45 -6.27 4.80
CA CYS A 104 22.31 -6.95 3.83
C CYS A 104 22.40 -6.10 2.56
N TYR A 105 23.61 -5.94 2.02
CA TYR A 105 23.86 -5.24 0.75
C TYR A 105 24.98 -5.97 -0.01
N THR A 106 25.01 -5.82 -1.34
CA THR A 106 26.05 -6.38 -2.20
C THR A 106 27.19 -5.38 -2.41
N SER A 107 28.41 -5.88 -2.68
CA SER A 107 29.60 -5.07 -3.00
C SER A 107 29.49 -4.35 -4.33
#